data_AF-A0A3A4WLC0-F1
#
_entry.id   AF-A0A3A4WLC0-F1
#
_cell.length_a   1.000
_cell.length_b   1.000
_cell.length_c   1.000
_cell.angle_alpha   90.00
_cell.angle_beta   90.00
_cell.angle_gamma   90.00
#
_symmetry.space_group_name_H-M   'P 1'
#
loop_
_entity.id
_entity.type
_entity.pdbx_description
1 polymer ?
#
loop_
_entity_poly.entity_id
_entity_poly.type
_entity_poly.pdbx_seq_one_letter_code
_entity_poly.pdbx_strand_id
1 'polypeptide(L)' 'MPADERKKWQTIMDRENLSTNPQCPGCGRQFNLGDPVVYSCGAWGETPKLIHETDAVFDAKKKMYVERRCYEAGRGM' A
#
# COMPACT_ATOMS: atom_id res chain seq x y z
N MET A 1 5.21 14.14 15.57
CA MET A 1 5.35 13.05 14.59
C MET A 1 4.81 13.58 13.26
N PRO A 2 5.63 13.86 12.23
CA PRO A 2 5.15 14.58 11.06
C PRO A 2 4.18 13.70 10.27
N ALA A 3 2.94 14.16 10.12
CA ALA A 3 1.93 13.49 9.30
C ALA A 3 2.30 13.52 7.80
N ASP A 4 3.24 14.38 7.41
CA ASP A 4 3.66 14.62 6.03
C ASP A 4 4.35 13.44 5.34
N GLU A 5 5.11 12.62 6.07
CA GLU A 5 5.81 11.47 5.46
C GLU A 5 4.83 10.38 4.99
N ARG A 6 3.65 10.30 5.63
CA ARG A 6 2.58 9.37 5.24
C ARG A 6 1.88 9.80 3.96
N LYS A 7 1.67 11.10 3.77
CA LYS A 7 1.03 11.65 2.57
C LYS A 7 1.85 11.43 1.31
N LYS A 8 3.18 11.38 1.42
CA LYS A 8 4.07 11.16 0.26
C LYS A 8 3.81 9.84 -0.48
N TRP A 9 3.34 8.83 0.23
CA TRP A 9 3.08 7.50 -0.33
C TRP A 9 1.60 7.24 -0.57
N GLN A 10 0.72 8.17 -0.20
CA GLN A 10 -0.72 8.13 -0.46
C GLN A 10 -1.00 8.76 -1.82
N THR A 11 -1.83 8.08 -2.61
CA THR A 11 -2.35 8.60 -3.87
C THR A 11 -3.81 8.17 -4.03
N ILE A 12 -4.52 8.83 -4.94
CA ILE A 12 -5.88 8.45 -5.30
C ILE A 12 -5.81 7.56 -6.53
N MET A 13 -6.60 6.50 -6.53
CA MET A 13 -6.68 5.60 -7.67
C MET A 13 -7.33 6.32 -8.86
N ASP A 14 -6.51 6.65 -9.85
CA ASP A 14 -6.93 7.19 -11.14
C ASP A 14 -7.16 6.07 -12.18
N ARG A 15 -7.84 6.39 -13.28
CA ARG A 15 -8.11 5.50 -14.41
C ARG A 15 -6.84 4.87 -14.99
N GLU A 16 -5.74 5.61 -15.09
CA GLU A 16 -4.46 5.06 -15.59
C GLU A 16 -3.94 3.96 -14.66
N ASN A 17 -3.91 4.24 -13.35
CA ASN A 17 -3.47 3.28 -12.34
C ASN A 17 -4.40 2.07 -12.24
N LEU A 18 -5.71 2.28 -12.33
CA LEU A 18 -6.72 1.20 -12.29
C LEU A 18 -6.57 0.27 -13.50
N SER A 19 -6.19 0.81 -14.66
CA SER A 19 -5.98 0.03 -15.88
C SER A 19 -4.73 -0.84 -15.77
N THR A 20 -3.67 -0.36 -15.10
CA THR A 20 -2.43 -1.13 -14.85
C THR A 20 -2.55 -2.08 -13.65
N ASN A 21 -3.25 -1.67 -12.61
CA ASN A 21 -3.42 -2.38 -11.35
C ASN A 21 -4.92 -2.49 -11.04
N PRO A 22 -5.64 -3.43 -11.64
CA PRO A 22 -7.09 -3.57 -11.44
C PRO A 22 -7.45 -4.15 -10.06
N GLN A 23 -6.50 -4.80 -9.39
CA GLN A 23 -6.73 -5.54 -8.15
C GLN A 23 -5.66 -5.22 -7.11
N CYS A 24 -6.11 -5.02 -5.87
CA CYS A 24 -5.26 -4.82 -4.70
C CYS A 24 -4.60 -6.16 -4.30
N PRO A 25 -3.26 -6.27 -4.34
CA PRO A 25 -2.58 -7.50 -3.93
C PRO A 25 -2.67 -7.77 -2.42
N GLY A 26 -2.92 -6.76 -1.58
CA GLY A 26 -3.04 -6.93 -0.13
C GLY A 26 -4.37 -7.54 0.33
N CYS A 27 -5.50 -7.04 -0.18
CA CYS A 27 -6.83 -7.55 0.19
C CYS A 27 -7.48 -8.46 -0.86
N GLY A 28 -6.95 -8.51 -2.07
CA GLY A 28 -7.51 -9.27 -3.19
C GLY A 28 -8.77 -8.65 -3.79
N ARG A 29 -9.18 -7.44 -3.37
CA ARG A 29 -10.34 -6.72 -3.94
C ARG A 29 -9.92 -5.87 -5.12
N GLN A 30 -10.85 -5.63 -6.06
CA GLN A 30 -10.62 -4.66 -7.13
C GLN A 30 -10.54 -3.25 -6.58
N PHE A 31 -9.73 -2.41 -7.21
CA PHE A 31 -9.71 -0.99 -6.89
C PHE A 31 -10.89 -0.29 -7.56
N ASN A 32 -11.35 0.81 -6.95
CA ASN A 32 -12.31 1.71 -7.58
C ASN A 32 -11.62 3.02 -7.95
N LEU A 33 -12.18 3.71 -8.94
CA LEU A 33 -11.80 5.08 -9.24
C LEU A 33 -12.10 5.98 -8.04
N GLY A 34 -11.11 6.76 -7.61
CA GLY A 34 -11.22 7.63 -6.44
C GLY A 34 -10.87 6.95 -5.11
N ASP A 35 -10.54 5.65 -5.10
CA ASP A 35 -10.20 4.93 -3.87
C ASP A 35 -8.83 5.40 -3.32
N PRO A 36 -8.69 5.63 -2.00
CA PRO A 36 -7.43 6.00 -1.39
C PRO A 36 -6.47 4.80 -1.33
N VAL A 37 -5.34 4.93 -2.01
CA VAL A 37 -4.34 3.88 -2.15
C VAL A 37 -2.97 4.36 -1.72
N VAL A 38 -2.12 3.42 -1.33
CA VAL A 38 -0.75 3.70 -0.91
C VAL A 38 0.25 2.79 -1.59
N TYR A 39 1.43 3.33 -1.89
CA TYR A 39 2.56 2.54 -2.35
C TYR A 39 3.17 1.75 -1.20
N SER A 40 3.06 0.43 -1.29
CA SER A 40 3.49 -0.47 -0.25
C SER A 40 4.40 -1.57 -0.78
N CYS A 41 5.44 -1.89 -0.01
CA CYS A 41 6.20 -3.12 -0.21
C CYS A 41 5.46 -4.29 0.44
N GLY A 42 5.59 -5.48 -0.13
CA GLY A 42 4.92 -6.68 0.38
C GLY A 42 5.54 -7.95 -0.18
N ALA A 43 4.86 -9.08 0.01
CA ALA A 43 5.32 -10.39 -0.45
C ALA A 43 5.39 -10.52 -2.00
N TRP A 44 4.94 -9.51 -2.75
CA TRP A 44 4.89 -9.47 -4.21
C TRP A 44 6.16 -8.96 -4.89
N GLY A 45 7.29 -8.92 -4.18
CA GLY A 45 8.62 -8.64 -4.73
C GLY A 45 9.20 -7.29 -4.32
N GLU A 46 10.30 -6.91 -4.97
CA GLU A 46 11.10 -5.73 -4.63
C GLU A 46 10.43 -4.40 -5.00
N THR A 47 9.46 -4.43 -5.93
CA THR A 47 8.78 -3.22 -6.40
C THR A 47 7.57 -2.90 -5.52
N PRO A 48 7.46 -1.67 -4.99
CA PRO A 48 6.27 -1.25 -4.26
C PRO A 48 5.05 -1.25 -5.18
N LYS A 49 3.95 -1.82 -4.71
CA LYS A 49 2.67 -1.85 -5.43
C LYS A 49 1.64 -1.00 -4.69
N LEU A 50 0.64 -0.54 -5.44
CA LEU A 50 -0.52 0.11 -4.86
C LEU A 50 -1.35 -0.93 -4.10
N ILE A 51 -1.72 -0.60 -2.87
CA ILE A 51 -2.73 -1.30 -2.07
C ILE A 51 -3.65 -0.29 -1.41
N HIS A 52 -4.83 -0.72 -0.97
CA HIS A 52 -5.71 0.13 -0.19
C HIS A 52 -4.99 0.62 1.07
N GLU A 53 -5.18 1.89 1.43
CA GLU A 53 -4.61 2.46 2.65
C GLU A 53 -4.94 1.61 3.89
N THR A 54 -6.14 1.05 3.93
CA THR A 54 -6.63 0.19 5.01
C THR A 54 -5.90 -1.13 5.16
N ASP A 55 -5.25 -1.61 4.10
CA ASP A 55 -4.51 -2.88 4.03
C ASP A 55 -3.00 -2.68 4.16
N ALA A 56 -2.57 -1.43 4.29
CA ALA A 56 -1.19 -1.05 4.50
C ALA A 56 -0.94 -0.63 5.95
N VAL A 57 0.29 -0.82 6.41
CA VAL A 57 0.77 -0.34 7.70
C VAL A 57 1.99 0.53 7.45
N PHE A 58 1.97 1.75 7.97
CA PHE A 58 3.14 2.63 7.88
C PHE A 58 4.23 2.16 8.84
N ASP A 59 5.34 1.67 8.31
CA ASP A 59 6.51 1.32 9.09
C ASP A 59 7.35 2.58 9.35
N ALA A 60 7.32 3.08 10.58
CA ALA A 60 8.05 4.29 10.96
C ALA A 60 9.58 4.13 10.93
N LYS A 61 10.12 2.89 10.98
CA LYS A 61 11.56 2.63 10.89
C LYS A 61 12.04 2.76 9.45
N LYS A 62 11.26 2.26 8.50
CA LYS A 62 11.53 2.28 7.05
C LYS A 62 10.97 3.52 6.36
N LYS A 63 10.10 4.28 7.04
CA LYS A 63 9.41 5.48 6.52
C LYS A 63 8.62 5.20 5.23
N MET A 64 8.04 4.01 5.13
CA MET A 64 7.28 3.53 3.97
C MET A 64 6.09 2.69 4.43
N TYR A 65 5.12 2.49 3.55
CA TYR A 65 4.05 1.54 3.80
C TYR A 65 4.52 0.11 3.49
N VAL A 66 4.10 -0.81 4.36
CA VAL A 66 4.29 -2.25 4.23
C VAL A 66 2.92 -2.89 4.28
N GLU A 67 2.71 -3.94 3.49
CA GLU A 67 1.45 -4.67 3.50
C GLU A 67 1.19 -5.18 4.92
N ARG A 68 -0.04 -5.04 5.44
CA ARG A 68 -0.39 -5.52 6.78
C ARG A 68 0.00 -6.98 6.99
N ARG A 69 -0.30 -7.88 6.05
CA ARG A 69 0.01 -9.31 6.19
C ARG A 69 1.51 -9.57 6.24
N CYS A 70 2.29 -8.98 5.32
CA CYS A 70 3.75 -9.06 5.36
C CYS A 70 4.33 -8.46 6.66
N TYR A 71 3.80 -7.33 7.11
CA TYR A 71 4.22 -6.67 8.34
C TYR A 71 3.95 -7.56 9.57
N GLU A 72 2.77 -8.17 9.66
CA GLU A 72 2.41 -9.10 10.74
C GLU A 72 3.26 -10.38 10.69
N ALA A 73 3.50 -10.94 9.50
CA ALA A 73 4.37 -12.11 9.32
C ALA A 73 5.81 -11.83 9.78
N GLY A 74 6.34 -10.64 9.51
CA GLY A 74 7.70 -10.23 9.92
C GLY A 74 7.82 -9.80 11.39
N ARG A 75 6.71 -9.59 12.09
CA ARG A 75 6.69 -9.22 13.53
C ARG A 75 6.66 -10.43 14.47
N GLY A 76 6.43 -11.62 13.93
CA GLY A 76 6.35 -12.87 14.68
C GLY A 76 7.68 -13.62 14.87
N MET A 77 8.82 -12.99 14.61
CA MET A 77 10.18 -13.54 14.82
C MET A 77 10.94 -12.75 15.88
#